data_AF-A0A2S2N459-F1
#
_entry.id   AF-A0A2S2N459-F1
#
_cell.length_a   1.000
_cell.length_b   1.000
_cell.length_c   1.000
_cell.angle_alpha   90.00
_cell.angle_beta   90.00
_cell.angle_gamma   90.00
#
_symmetry.space_group_name_H-M   'P 1'
#
loop_
_entity.id
_entity.type
_entity.pdbx_description
1 polymer ?
#
loop_
_entity_poly.entity_id
_entity_poly.type
_entity_poly.pdbx_seq_one_letter_code
_entity_poly.pdbx_strand_id
1 'polypeptide(L)'
;LLDTPAQLWFFILHYLRGAEARGMDLVEILSFLFQLSFSTLGKDYSVEGMSESLLTFLQHLREFGLVFQRKRKSRRFYPTRLAIALASGTAGTAPGTLGTAGTEPDGR
;
A
#
# COMPACT_ATOMS: atom_id res chain seq x y z
N LEU A 1 -10.16 -15.55 -13.21
CA LEU A 1 -8.84 -14.96 -12.88
C LEU A 1 -9.07 -14.05 -11.66
N LEU A 2 -8.20 -14.08 -10.64
CA LEU A 2 -8.28 -13.11 -9.54
C LEU A 2 -8.06 -11.69 -10.07
N ASP A 3 -8.72 -10.69 -9.51
CA ASP A 3 -8.43 -9.28 -9.77
C ASP A 3 -7.09 -8.89 -9.13
N THR A 4 -6.42 -7.87 -9.69
CA THR A 4 -5.07 -7.45 -9.28
C THR A 4 -4.93 -7.15 -7.77
N PRO A 5 -5.91 -6.51 -7.09
CA PRO A 5 -5.86 -6.31 -5.64
C PRO A 5 -5.86 -7.62 -4.84
N ALA A 6 -6.70 -8.58 -5.21
CA ALA A 6 -6.74 -9.88 -4.53
C ALA A 6 -5.42 -10.64 -4.71
N GLN A 7 -4.84 -10.63 -5.92
CA GLN A 7 -3.53 -11.24 -6.17
C GLN A 7 -2.44 -10.62 -5.28
N LEU A 8 -2.44 -9.29 -5.14
CA LEU A 8 -1.50 -8.57 -4.31
C LEU A 8 -1.69 -8.91 -2.82
N TRP A 9 -2.94 -9.06 -2.36
CA TRP A 9 -3.24 -9.51 -1.00
C TRP A 9 -2.72 -10.93 -0.73
N PHE A 10 -2.97 -11.88 -1.64
CA PHE A 10 -2.42 -13.24 -1.55
C PHE A 10 -0.89 -13.24 -1.51
N PHE A 11 -0.26 -12.42 -2.33
CA PHE A 11 1.18 -12.24 -2.33
C PHE A 11 1.70 -11.74 -0.97
N ILE A 12 1.04 -10.74 -0.38
CA ILE A 12 1.42 -10.22 0.94
C ILE A 12 1.24 -11.28 2.03
N LEU A 13 0.14 -12.02 2.02
CA LEU A 13 -0.07 -13.13 2.96
C LEU A 13 1.01 -14.21 2.83
N HIS A 14 1.42 -14.55 1.60
CA HIS A 14 2.51 -15.49 1.36
C HIS A 14 3.86 -14.93 1.86
N TYR A 15 4.13 -13.64 1.60
CA TYR A 15 5.31 -12.96 2.10
C TYR A 15 5.39 -12.99 3.63
N LEU A 16 4.27 -12.77 4.34
CA LEU A 16 4.24 -12.77 5.81
C LEU A 16 4.66 -14.13 6.37
N ARG A 17 4.17 -15.23 5.80
CA ARG A 17 4.60 -16.60 6.17
C ARG A 17 6.10 -16.80 5.95
N GLY A 18 6.63 -16.30 4.83
CA GLY A 18 8.07 -16.35 4.55
C GLY A 18 8.91 -15.40 5.40
N ALA A 19 8.35 -14.31 5.92
CA ALA A 19 9.02 -13.39 6.84
C ALA A 19 9.19 -14.01 8.22
N GLU A 20 8.17 -14.68 8.74
CA GLU A 20 8.23 -15.44 9.99
C GLU A 20 9.29 -16.53 9.93
N ALA A 21 9.34 -17.31 8.84
CA ALA A 21 10.37 -18.33 8.63
C ALA A 21 11.81 -17.76 8.56
N ARG A 22 11.97 -16.47 8.25
CA ARG A 22 13.26 -15.75 8.24
C ARG A 22 13.59 -15.09 9.60
N GLY A 23 12.75 -15.28 10.62
CA GLY A 23 12.93 -14.69 11.95
C GLY A 23 12.63 -13.20 12.01
N MET A 24 11.85 -12.66 11.06
CA MET A 24 11.40 -11.27 11.13
C MET A 24 10.26 -11.12 12.14
N ASP A 25 10.20 -9.98 12.84
CA ASP A 25 9.12 -9.70 13.80
C ASP A 25 7.80 -9.44 13.07
N LEU A 26 6.90 -10.43 13.13
CA LEU A 26 5.61 -10.37 12.47
C LEU A 26 4.66 -9.35 13.11
N VAL A 27 4.78 -9.08 14.42
CA VAL A 27 3.95 -8.11 15.12
C VAL A 27 4.28 -6.71 14.63
N GLU A 28 5.56 -6.38 14.50
CA GLU A 28 5.99 -5.10 13.94
C GLU A 28 5.56 -4.95 12.47
N ILE A 29 5.76 -5.99 11.66
CA ILE A 29 5.39 -6.00 10.23
C ILE A 29 3.90 -5.77 10.04
N LEU A 30 3.06 -6.49 10.77
CA LEU A 30 1.60 -6.34 10.70
C LEU A 30 1.18 -4.95 11.16
N SER A 31 1.77 -4.45 12.25
CA SER A 31 1.53 -3.10 12.74
C SER A 31 1.85 -2.04 11.68
N PHE A 32 2.99 -2.18 10.98
CA PHE A 32 3.35 -1.31 9.88
C PHE A 32 2.39 -1.43 8.69
N LEU A 33 1.96 -2.65 8.34
CA LEU A 33 1.01 -2.86 7.25
C LEU A 33 -0.33 -2.16 7.52
N PHE A 34 -0.82 -2.22 8.77
CA PHE A 34 -2.00 -1.47 9.20
C PHE A 34 -1.75 0.04 9.13
N GLN A 35 -0.61 0.55 9.59
CA GLN A 35 -0.28 1.97 9.47
C GLN A 35 -0.23 2.43 8.00
N LEU A 36 0.36 1.62 7.12
CA LEU A 36 0.41 1.86 5.68
C LEU A 36 -0.99 1.92 5.08
N SER A 37 -1.96 1.16 5.62
CA SER A 37 -3.33 1.18 5.12
C SER A 37 -4.06 2.51 5.32
N PHE A 38 -3.67 3.28 6.34
CA PHE A 38 -4.19 4.62 6.62
C PHE A 38 -3.30 5.74 6.04
N SER A 39 -2.32 5.38 5.22
CA SER A 39 -1.39 6.34 4.63
C SER A 39 -2.02 7.13 3.49
N THR A 40 -1.56 8.36 3.28
CA THR A 40 -2.08 9.27 2.26
C THR A 40 -1.14 9.29 1.06
N LEU A 41 -1.69 9.08 -0.14
CA LEU A 41 -0.92 9.19 -1.38
C LEU A 41 -0.29 10.59 -1.51
N GLY A 42 0.99 10.63 -1.88
CA GLY A 42 1.74 11.88 -2.05
C GLY A 42 2.31 12.46 -0.76
N LYS A 43 1.93 11.93 0.42
CA LYS A 43 2.55 12.27 1.70
C LYS A 43 3.75 11.38 1.97
N ASP A 44 4.81 11.98 2.52
CA ASP A 44 5.99 11.24 2.94
C ASP A 44 5.97 10.87 4.43
N TYR A 45 6.64 9.78 4.77
CA TYR A 45 6.70 9.22 6.11
C TYR A 45 8.15 8.94 6.49
N SER A 46 8.49 9.20 7.76
CA SER A 46 9.85 8.97 8.28
C SER A 46 10.09 7.49 8.55
N VAL A 47 11.34 7.04 8.37
CA VAL A 47 11.83 5.71 8.79
C VAL A 47 12.61 5.75 10.11
N GLU A 48 12.69 6.93 10.72
CA GLU A 48 13.38 7.12 11.99
C GLU A 48 12.69 6.33 13.11
N GLY A 49 13.48 5.61 13.90
CA GLY A 49 12.98 4.75 14.98
C GLY A 49 12.44 3.39 14.53
N MET A 50 12.49 3.06 13.24
CA MET A 50 12.17 1.71 12.76
C MET A 50 13.26 0.72 13.17
N SER A 51 12.83 -0.48 13.57
CA SER A 51 13.71 -1.63 13.80
C SER A 51 14.36 -2.11 12.49
N GLU A 52 15.42 -2.92 12.60
CA GLU A 52 16.03 -3.57 11.43
C GLU A 52 15.04 -4.49 10.68
N SER A 53 14.11 -5.11 11.41
CA SER A 53 13.02 -5.92 10.83
C SER A 53 12.11 -5.06 9.94
N LEU A 54 11.68 -3.90 10.43
CA LEU A 54 10.85 -2.95 9.69
C LEU A 54 11.60 -2.30 8.53
N LEU A 55 12.87 -1.95 8.70
CA LEU A 55 13.70 -1.41 7.63
C LEU A 55 13.87 -2.44 6.50
N THR A 56 14.09 -3.71 6.85
CA THR A 56 14.16 -4.81 5.89
C THR A 56 12.83 -5.00 5.17
N PHE A 57 11.72 -5.01 5.91
CA PHE A 57 10.39 -5.11 5.33
C PHE A 57 10.09 -3.94 4.37
N LEU A 58 10.44 -2.71 4.74
CA LEU A 58 10.29 -1.53 3.90
C LEU A 58 11.05 -1.66 2.57
N GLN A 59 12.24 -2.27 2.57
CA GLN A 59 12.97 -2.53 1.34
C GLN A 59 12.26 -3.55 0.44
N HIS A 60 11.69 -4.60 1.02
CA HIS A 60 10.90 -5.55 0.24
C HIS A 60 9.66 -4.86 -0.35
N LEU A 61 8.93 -4.05 0.43
CA LEU A 61 7.81 -3.25 -0.09
C LEU A 61 8.23 -2.32 -1.22
N ARG A 62 9.46 -1.77 -1.18
CA ARG A 62 10.01 -0.95 -2.26
C ARG A 62 10.28 -1.79 -3.51
N GLU A 63 10.84 -2.97 -3.36
CA GLU A 63 11.09 -3.91 -4.45
C GLU A 63 9.78 -4.42 -5.08
N PHE A 64 8.70 -4.50 -4.29
CA PHE A 64 7.35 -4.83 -4.77
C PHE A 64 6.60 -3.65 -5.39
N GLY A 65 7.18 -2.44 -5.34
CA GLY A 65 6.53 -1.22 -5.83
C GLY A 65 5.37 -0.73 -4.95
N LEU A 66 5.26 -1.20 -3.70
CA LEU A 66 4.25 -0.75 -2.73
C LEU A 66 4.65 0.57 -2.09
N VAL A 67 5.94 0.80 -1.87
CA VAL A 67 6.47 2.08 -1.40
C VAL A 67 7.55 2.59 -2.35
N PHE A 68 7.67 3.90 -2.44
CA PHE A 68 8.75 4.57 -3.15
C PHE A 68 9.73 5.17 -2.14
N GLN A 69 11.02 4.91 -2.34
CA GLN A 69 12.10 5.66 -1.71
C GLN A 69 13.08 6.14 -2.78
N ARG A 70 13.38 7.45 -2.76
CA ARG A 70 14.30 8.08 -3.73
C ARG A 70 15.69 7.42 -3.76
N LYS A 71 16.16 6.97 -2.60
CA LYS A 71 17.42 6.21 -2.42
C LYS A 71 17.16 5.07 -1.43
N ARG A 72 17.90 3.96 -1.53
CA ARG A 72 17.77 2.81 -0.61
C ARG A 72 17.93 3.22 0.86
N LYS A 73 18.82 4.16 1.17
CA LYS A 73 19.05 4.70 2.52
C LYS A 73 18.31 6.02 2.81
N SER A 74 17.24 6.32 2.05
CA SER A 74 16.44 7.53 2.29
C SER A 74 15.74 7.45 3.65
N ARG A 75 15.76 8.54 4.41
CA ARG A 75 15.03 8.62 5.69
C ARG A 75 13.51 8.77 5.53
N ARG A 76 13.03 8.91 4.30
CA ARG A 76 11.63 9.14 3.96
C ARG A 76 11.19 8.18 2.86
N PHE A 77 9.96 7.67 2.98
CA PHE A 77 9.28 6.87 1.97
C PHE A 77 7.90 7.44 1.64
N TYR A 78 7.38 7.06 0.48
CA TYR A 78 6.08 7.48 -0.03
C TYR A 78 5.23 6.23 -0.34
N PRO A 79 4.00 6.11 0.18
CA PRO A 79 3.07 5.09 -0.25
C PRO A 79 2.74 5.27 -1.73
N THR A 80 2.65 4.16 -2.47
CA THR A 80 2.22 4.18 -3.87
C THR A 80 0.72 3.91 -3.97
N ARG A 81 0.14 4.14 -5.16
CA ARG A 81 -1.24 3.74 -5.45
C ARG A 81 -1.47 2.24 -5.24
N LEU A 82 -0.44 1.41 -5.44
CA LEU A 82 -0.53 -0.03 -5.22
C LEU A 82 -0.69 -0.37 -3.74
N ALA A 83 0.00 0.34 -2.84
CA ALA A 83 -0.21 0.19 -1.39
C ALA A 83 -1.59 0.66 -0.94
N ILE A 84 -2.12 1.73 -1.53
CA ILE A 84 -3.49 2.18 -1.25
C ILE A 84 -4.51 1.15 -1.73
N ALA A 85 -4.31 0.57 -2.92
CA ALA A 85 -5.18 -0.48 -3.46
C ALA A 85 -5.13 -1.78 -2.65
N LEU A 86 -3.96 -2.12 -2.09
CA LEU A 86 -3.78 -3.24 -1.15
C LEU A 86 -4.62 -3.01 0.11
N ALA A 87 -4.54 -1.80 0.66
CA ALA A 87 -5.21 -1.39 1.90
C ALA A 87 -6.72 -1.32 1.77
N SER A 88 -7.23 -0.90 0.62
CA SER A 88 -8.66 -0.77 0.38
C SER A 88 -9.38 -2.10 0.15
N GLY A 89 -8.67 -3.24 0.23
CA GLY A 89 -9.25 -4.58 0.31
C GLY A 89 -10.43 -4.76 -0.63
N THR A 90 -10.19 -4.77 -1.94
CA THR A 90 -11.21 -4.81 -2.99
C THR A 90 -12.26 -3.67 -2.88
N ALA A 91 -12.00 -2.56 -3.56
CA ALA A 91 -13.08 -1.68 -3.99
C ALA A 91 -12.96 -1.55 -5.51
N GLY A 92 -13.86 -2.21 -6.23
CA GLY A 92 -14.19 -1.88 -7.62
C GLY A 92 -14.82 -0.49 -7.76
N THR A 93 -14.35 0.49 -7.01
CA THR A 93 -14.80 1.87 -7.07
C THR A 93 -13.57 2.73 -7.26
N ALA A 94 -13.22 2.92 -8.53
CA ALA A 94 -12.32 3.99 -8.90
C ALA A 94 -12.85 5.31 -8.32
N PRO A 95 -12.04 6.10 -7.59
CA PRO A 95 -12.44 7.45 -7.23
C PRO A 95 -12.31 8.30 -8.49
N GLY A 96 -13.41 8.43 -9.25
CA GLY A 96 -13.45 9.30 -10.41
C GLY A 96 -14.58 9.02 -11.39
N THR A 97 -15.81 9.38 -11.03
CA THR A 97 -16.88 9.86 -11.94
C THR A 97 -18.06 10.44 -11.13
N LEU A 98 -17.79 11.30 -10.14
CA LEU A 98 -18.82 12.19 -9.61
C LEU A 98 -18.64 13.56 -10.27
N GLY A 99 -19.46 13.82 -11.28
CA GLY A 99 -19.49 15.03 -12.11
C GLY A 99 -19.82 14.62 -13.53
N THR A 100 -21.01 14.85 -14.08
CA THR A 100 -21.84 16.04 -14.02
C THR A 100 -23.33 15.69 -14.13
N ALA A 101 -24.13 16.12 -13.15
CA ALA A 101 -25.58 16.20 -13.26
C ALA A 101 -25.99 17.63 -13.68
N GLY A 102 -26.91 17.73 -14.64
CA GLY A 102 -27.46 18.98 -15.22
C GLY A 102 -26.94 19.18 -16.65
N THR A 103 -27.76 19.16 -17.70
CA THR A 103 -28.97 19.97 -17.89
C THR A 103 -30.09 19.27 -18.71
N GLU A 104 -31.31 19.51 -18.25
CA GLU A 104 -32.69 19.37 -18.77
C GLU A 104 -32.95 19.08 -20.27
N PRO A 105 -34.01 18.31 -20.62
CA PRO A 105 -34.42 18.08 -22.01
C PRO A 105 -35.39 19.18 -22.50
N ASP A 106 -35.00 19.90 -23.56
CA ASP A 106 -35.92 20.73 -24.34
C ASP A 106 -36.75 19.84 -25.27
N GLY A 107 -38.07 19.91 -25.14
CA GLY A 107 -39.01 19.09 -25.89
C GLY A 107 -40.42 19.65 -25.84
N ARG A 108 -40.74 20.44 -26.87
CA ARG A 108 -42.05 20.69 -27.50
C ARG A 108 -43.28 20.97 -26.64
#